data_AF-A0A7C3IPV3-F1
#
_entry.id   AF-A0A7C3IPV3-F1
#
_cell.length_a   1.000
_cell.length_b   1.000
_cell.length_c   1.000
_cell.angle_alpha   90.00
_cell.angle_beta   90.00
_cell.angle_gamma   90.00
#
_symmetry.space_group_name_H-M   'P 1'
#
loop_
_entity.id
_entity.type
_entity.pdbx_description
1 polymer ?
#
loop_
_entity_poly.entity_id
_entity_poly.type
_entity_poly.pdbx_seq_one_letter_code
_entity_poly.pdbx_strand_id
1 'polypeptide(L)' 'MMEILKIKPGPKVGQVLQILFEKVVNKELPNEEEALKEEVTKIEESLS' A
#
# COMPACT_ATOMS: atom_id res chain seq x y z
N MET A 1 -1.82 -7.58 -2.42
CA MET A 1 -1.23 -6.88 -1.25
C MET A 1 -1.03 -7.81 -0.05
N MET A 2 -2.08 -8.41 0.53
CA MET A 2 -1.93 -9.30 1.70
C MET A 2 -1.00 -10.49 1.44
N GLU A 3 -1.10 -11.12 0.27
CA GLU A 3 -0.20 -12.21 -0.16
C GLU A 3 1.26 -11.76 -0.34
N ILE A 4 1.45 -10.49 -0.73
CA ILE A 4 2.77 -9.89 -0.97
C ILE A 4 3.46 -9.63 0.37
N LEU A 5 2.73 -8.99 1.30
CA LEU A 5 3.25 -8.64 2.62
C LEU A 5 3.16 -9.78 3.64
N LYS A 6 2.55 -10.92 3.29
CA LYS A 6 2.31 -12.07 4.20
C LYS A 6 1.66 -11.67 5.53
N ILE A 7 0.84 -10.61 5.52
CA ILE A 7 0.14 -10.10 6.70
C ILE A 7 -1.27 -10.69 6.80
N LYS A 8 -1.74 -10.90 8.03
CA LYS A 8 -3.15 -11.26 8.28
C LYS A 8 -4.07 -10.06 8.01
N PRO A 9 -5.32 -10.30 7.57
CA PRO A 9 -6.34 -9.25 7.49
C PRO A 9 -6.52 -8.57 8.85
N GLY A 10 -6.53 -7.24 8.87
CA GLY A 10 -6.68 -6.45 10.10
C GLY A 10 -6.62 -4.94 9.86
N PRO A 11 -6.74 -4.11 10.91
CA PRO A 11 -6.79 -2.65 10.78
C PRO A 11 -5.62 -2.04 10.00
N LYS A 12 -4.41 -2.61 10.14
CA LYS A 12 -3.20 -2.19 9.41
C LYS A 12 -3.39 -2.29 7.89
N VAL A 13 -4.14 -3.28 7.40
CA VAL A 13 -4.46 -3.42 5.97
C VAL A 13 -5.27 -2.22 5.48
N GLY A 14 -6.29 -1.82 6.24
CA GLY A 14 -7.11 -0.65 5.90
C GLY A 14 -6.29 0.64 5.86
N GLN A 15 -5.37 0.82 6.81
CA GLN A 15 -4.48 1.98 6.86
C GLN A 15 -3.57 2.06 5.62
N VAL A 16 -2.94 0.94 5.23
CA VAL A 16 -2.08 0.89 4.04
C VAL A 16 -2.88 1.17 2.77
N LEU A 17 -4.08 0.59 2.65
CA LEU A 17 -4.96 0.85 1.50
C LEU A 17 -5.40 2.31 1.43
N GLN A 18 -5.68 2.95 2.58
CA GLN A 18 -6.05 4.37 2.63
C GLN A 18 -4.90 5.25 2.13
N ILE A 19 -3.67 4.99 2.57
CA ILE A 19 -2.48 5.75 2.12
C ILE A 19 -2.27 5.62 0.61
N LEU A 20 -2.38 4.40 0.07
CA LEU A 20 -2.25 4.17 -1.38
C LEU A 20 -3.35 4.89 -2.16
N PHE A 21 -4.58 4.82 -1.66
CA PHE A 21 -5.71 5.49 -2.28
C PHE A 21 -5.51 7.00 -2.35
N GLU A 22 -5.08 7.63 -1.26
CA GLU A 22 -4.81 9.07 -1.20
C GLU A 22 -3.71 9.47 -2.19
N LYS A 23 -2.60 8.72 -2.24
CA LYS A 23 -1.52 8.95 -3.21
C LYS A 23 -1.99 8.88 -4.65
N VAL A 24 -2.85 7.91 -4.99
CA VAL A 24 -3.42 7.78 -6.34
C VAL A 24 -4.35 8.93 -6.67
N VAL A 25 -5.26 9.28 -5.77
CA VAL A 25 -6.23 10.39 -5.96
C VAL A 25 -5.50 11.73 -6.09
N ASN A 26 -4.43 11.94 -5.33
CA ASN A 26 -3.58 13.13 -5.41
C ASN A 26 -2.62 13.12 -6.62
N LYS A 27 -2.64 12.06 -7.45
CA LYS A 27 -1.74 11.86 -8.61
C LYS A 27 -0.25 11.78 -8.26
N GLU A 28 0.06 11.40 -7.03
CA GLU A 28 1.42 11.15 -6.54
C GLU A 28 1.90 9.72 -6.87
N LEU A 29 0.96 8.81 -7.13
CA LEU A 29 1.21 7.41 -7.47
C LEU A 29 0.34 6.99 -8.66
N PRO A 30 0.89 6.37 -9.72
CA PRO A 30 0.10 5.79 -10.78
C PRO A 30 -0.82 4.69 -10.25
N ASN A 31 -2.04 4.62 -10.78
CA ASN A 31 -2.98 3.54 -10.47
C ASN A 31 -2.67 2.26 -11.28
N GLU A 32 -1.44 1.78 -11.17
CA GLU A 32 -0.91 0.64 -11.92
C GLU A 32 -0.41 -0.42 -10.95
N GLU A 33 -0.63 -1.69 -11.28
CA GLU A 33 -0.37 -2.80 -10.36
C GLU A 33 1.07 -2.83 -9.84
N GLU A 34 2.06 -2.65 -10.72
CA GLU A 34 3.48 -2.67 -10.35
C GLU A 34 3.85 -1.50 -9.41
N ALA A 35 3.43 -0.28 -9.75
CA ALA A 35 3.65 0.90 -8.93
C ALA A 35 3.03 0.76 -7.53
N LEU A 36 1.80 0.22 -7.45
CA LEU A 36 1.13 -0.05 -6.18
C LEU A 36 1.87 -1.11 -5.36
N LYS A 37 2.39 -2.18 -5.99
CA LYS A 37 3.17 -3.23 -5.29
C LYS A 37 4.48 -2.70 -4.71
N GLU A 38 5.20 -1.87 -5.47
CA GLU A 38 6.42 -1.23 -4.99
C GLU A 38 6.14 -0.31 -3.80
N GLU A 39 5.09 0.50 -3.90
CA GLU A 39 4.75 1.46 -2.85
C GLU A 39 4.27 0.77 -1.57
N VAL A 40 3.50 -0.31 -1.70
CA VAL A 40 3.10 -1.18 -0.59
C VAL A 40 4.31 -1.66 0.22
N THR A 41 5.39 -2.05 -0.46
CA THR A 41 6.62 -2.55 0.18
C THR A 41 7.32 -1.43 0.97
N LYS A 42 7.44 -0.23 0.38
CA LYS A 42 8.04 0.94 1.05
C LYS A 42 7.27 1.40 2.28
N ILE A 43 5.93 1.36 2.22
CA ILE A 43 5.07 1.72 3.35
C ILE A 43 5.27 0.73 4.50
N GLU A 44 5.45 -0.56 4.22
CA GLU A 44 5.73 -1.56 5.26
C GLU A 44 7.07 -1.30 5.96
N GLU A 45 8.14 -1.06 5.20
CA GLU A 45 9.47 -0.72 5.72
C GLU A 45 9.45 0.53 6.61
N SER A 46 8.60 1.51 6.29
CA SER A 46 8.45 2.77 7.05
C SER A 46 7.61 2.63 8.33
N LEU A 47 6.81 1.57 8.44
CA LEU A 47 5.92 1.28 9.58
C LEU A 47 6.50 0.21 10.53
N SER A 48 7.70 -0.28 10.25
CA SER A 48 8.43 -1.32 11.00
C SER A 48 9.52 -0.70 11.86
#